data_AF-A0A3N5W8Z1-F1
#
_entry.id   AF-A0A3N5W8Z1-F1
#
_cell.length_a   1.000
_cell.length_b   1.000
_cell.length_c   1.000
_cell.angle_alpha   90.00
_cell.angle_beta   90.00
_cell.angle_gamma   90.00
#
_symmetry.space_group_name_H-M   'P 1'
#
loop_
_entity.id
_entity.type
_entity.pdbx_description
1 polymer ?
#
loop_
_entity_poly.entity_id
_entity_poly.type
_entity_poly.pdbx_seq_one_letter_code
_entity_poly.pdbx_strand_id
1 'polypeptide(L)'
;MSPTLVIVGVAVYTVLMFAIGFWGFRKSRPSMEDFFLGGRTLGLFVVLCTVWSTLFSAYSYIGLPGAYYRNGISFFGIAGNILLNSLCMYLLGSRMWVLGKKHGFINMTDLFAERYGSNLVCVIAMIISIGSLLPYIGLQVKGAGLTLQGVTNNVISFNTGLLYITIVVLFYVIMGGFRSVVWTDVVQSVIMLVGMLGAMFLIADKVAGGLGGVIQKAAAMDPKLLSFPGPAGIWTPSMVLTTCMVVGMGGFAWPQISQRMYATKSLKTIKMLAFIFPLAALFVNLPPIFIGLAGKVQYPALKNPDLVFPMMLNELVPPFFGIIIVLAILA
;
A
#
# COMPACT_ATOMS: atom_id res chain seq x y z
N MET A 1 19.80 -13.69 -4.07
CA MET A 1 19.81 -13.95 -2.60
C MET A 1 19.83 -15.45 -2.33
N SER A 2 20.28 -15.92 -1.15
CA SER A 2 20.16 -17.34 -0.79
C SER A 2 18.70 -17.70 -0.52
N PRO A 3 18.11 -18.70 -1.21
CA PRO A 3 16.72 -19.12 -0.99
C PRO A 3 16.45 -19.51 0.46
N THR A 4 17.43 -20.12 1.15
CA THR A 4 17.33 -20.48 2.57
C THR A 4 17.10 -19.25 3.45
N LEU A 5 17.83 -18.16 3.20
CA LEU A 5 17.66 -16.92 3.97
C LEU A 5 16.27 -16.31 3.75
N VAL A 6 15.75 -16.36 2.52
CA VAL A 6 14.40 -15.89 2.22
C VAL A 6 13.36 -16.74 2.96
N ILE A 7 13.46 -18.06 2.89
CA ILE A 7 12.53 -18.98 3.55
C ILE A 7 12.53 -18.76 5.08
N VAL A 8 13.72 -18.67 5.69
CA VAL A 8 13.85 -18.40 7.13
C VAL A 8 13.26 -17.03 7.48
N GLY A 9 13.57 -16.00 6.71
CA GLY A 9 13.02 -14.65 6.92
C GLY A 9 11.49 -14.62 6.85
N VAL A 10 10.91 -15.26 5.83
CA VAL A 10 9.46 -15.38 5.66
C VAL A 10 8.83 -16.17 6.80
N ALA A 11 9.42 -17.30 7.21
CA ALA A 11 8.93 -18.09 8.34
C ALA A 11 8.92 -17.27 9.65
N VAL A 12 10.00 -16.56 9.95
CA VAL A 12 10.10 -15.69 11.13
C VAL A 12 9.05 -14.57 11.07
N TYR A 13 8.91 -13.92 9.92
CA TYR A 13 7.91 -12.89 9.70
C TYR A 13 6.49 -13.41 9.92
N THR A 14 6.16 -14.58 9.36
CA THR A 14 4.85 -15.21 9.52
C THR A 14 4.56 -15.57 10.97
N VAL A 15 5.53 -16.13 11.70
CA VAL A 15 5.38 -16.41 13.14
C VAL A 15 5.15 -15.11 13.92
N LEU A 16 5.89 -14.04 13.59
CA LEU A 16 5.70 -12.73 14.21
C LEU A 16 4.29 -12.18 13.95
N MET A 17 3.80 -12.25 12.70
CA MET A 17 2.45 -11.80 12.36
C MET A 17 1.37 -12.61 13.07
N PHE A 18 1.54 -13.93 13.17
CA PHE A 18 0.63 -14.77 13.94
C PHE A 18 0.66 -14.44 15.44
N ALA A 19 1.83 -14.21 16.02
CA ALA A 19 1.95 -13.84 17.43
C ALA A 19 1.25 -12.49 17.72
N ILE A 20 1.44 -11.50 16.85
CA ILE A 20 0.82 -10.18 16.98
C ILE A 20 -0.70 -10.27 16.76
N GLY A 21 -1.13 -10.99 15.73
CA GLY A 21 -2.55 -11.23 15.46
C GLY A 21 -3.21 -11.94 16.64
N PHE A 22 -2.61 -13.00 17.18
CA PHE A 22 -3.12 -13.70 18.35
C PHE A 22 -3.15 -12.83 19.61
N TRP A 23 -2.16 -11.96 19.81
CA TRP A 23 -2.18 -10.98 20.89
C TRP A 23 -3.32 -9.96 20.73
N GLY A 24 -3.56 -9.48 19.51
CA GLY A 24 -4.69 -8.64 19.16
C GLY A 24 -6.03 -9.31 19.47
N PHE A 25 -6.18 -10.57 19.06
CA PHE A 25 -7.34 -11.41 19.34
C PHE A 25 -7.62 -11.56 20.84
N ARG A 26 -6.59 -11.79 21.67
CA ARG A 26 -6.74 -11.90 23.13
C ARG A 26 -7.26 -10.62 23.79
N LYS A 27 -7.20 -9.49 23.10
CA LYS A 27 -7.74 -8.20 23.55
C LYS A 27 -9.13 -7.91 22.99
N SER A 28 -9.66 -8.79 22.14
CA SER A 28 -10.99 -8.62 21.53
C SER A 28 -12.12 -8.98 22.48
N ARG A 29 -13.29 -8.38 22.23
CA ARG A 29 -14.56 -8.63 22.94
C ARG A 29 -15.55 -9.30 21.99
N PRO A 30 -16.48 -10.14 22.48
CA PRO A 30 -17.46 -10.82 21.63
C PRO A 30 -18.59 -9.86 21.23
N SER A 31 -18.31 -8.90 20.36
CA SER A 31 -19.31 -7.99 19.77
C SER A 31 -19.00 -7.67 18.31
N MET A 32 -20.04 -7.39 17.51
CA MET A 32 -19.84 -6.99 16.10
C MET A 32 -19.01 -5.71 15.99
N GLU A 33 -19.23 -4.74 16.89
CA GLU A 33 -18.43 -3.50 16.89
C GLU A 33 -16.95 -3.79 17.16
N ASP A 34 -16.62 -4.72 18.06
CA ASP A 34 -15.22 -5.06 18.31
C ASP A 34 -14.61 -5.87 17.16
N PHE A 35 -15.36 -6.82 16.59
CA PHE A 35 -14.92 -7.64 15.48
C PHE A 35 -14.63 -6.81 14.22
N PHE A 36 -15.48 -5.83 13.88
CA PHE A 36 -15.35 -5.04 12.64
C PHE A 36 -14.65 -3.69 12.84
N LEU A 37 -14.69 -3.09 14.03
CA LEU A 37 -14.15 -1.74 14.27
C LEU A 37 -13.14 -1.67 15.43
N GLY A 38 -12.84 -2.79 16.09
CA GLY A 38 -11.92 -2.81 17.24
C GLY A 38 -12.40 -1.93 18.40
N GLY A 39 -13.73 -1.84 18.58
CA GLY A 39 -14.36 -1.05 19.64
C GLY A 39 -14.21 0.46 19.43
N ARG A 40 -13.94 0.90 18.19
CA ARG A 40 -13.75 2.32 17.84
C ARG A 40 -12.66 3.01 18.67
N THR A 41 -11.57 2.30 18.97
CA THR A 41 -10.53 2.79 19.89
C THR A 41 -9.27 3.29 19.19
N LEU A 42 -9.24 3.31 17.84
CA LEU A 42 -8.01 3.62 17.12
C LEU A 42 -7.55 5.06 17.35
N GLY A 43 -6.34 5.20 17.89
CA GLY A 43 -5.64 6.47 17.98
C GLY A 43 -4.97 6.85 16.66
N LEU A 44 -4.50 8.11 16.59
CA LEU A 44 -3.93 8.71 15.38
C LEU A 44 -2.80 7.89 14.76
N PHE A 45 -1.81 7.48 15.56
CA PHE A 45 -0.68 6.70 15.08
C PHE A 45 -1.13 5.36 14.46
N VAL A 46 -2.00 4.64 15.18
CA VAL A 46 -2.49 3.32 14.76
C VAL A 46 -3.34 3.43 13.49
N VAL A 47 -4.25 4.42 13.42
CA VAL A 47 -5.06 4.61 12.20
C VAL A 47 -4.22 5.09 11.01
N LEU A 48 -3.16 5.87 11.27
CA LEU A 48 -2.23 6.26 10.21
C LEU A 48 -1.51 5.03 9.65
N CYS A 49 -0.92 4.20 10.51
CA CYS A 49 -0.24 2.97 10.10
C CYS A 49 -1.17 2.02 9.33
N THR A 50 -2.40 1.82 9.78
CA THR A 50 -3.34 0.87 9.15
C THR A 50 -3.92 1.38 7.83
N VAL A 51 -4.17 2.69 7.69
CA VAL A 51 -4.50 3.29 6.40
C VAL A 51 -3.30 3.19 5.45
N TRP A 52 -2.10 3.43 5.97
CA TRP A 52 -0.85 3.38 5.23
C TRP A 52 -0.58 1.97 4.68
N SER A 53 -0.49 0.94 5.53
CA SER A 53 -0.25 -0.45 5.11
C SER A 53 -1.31 -0.98 4.15
N THR A 54 -2.53 -0.45 4.21
CA THR A 54 -3.59 -0.88 3.28
C THR A 54 -3.51 -0.22 1.91
N LEU A 55 -3.13 1.07 1.85
CA LEU A 55 -3.03 1.79 0.58
C LEU A 55 -1.74 1.46 -0.17
N PHE A 56 -0.65 1.28 0.57
CA PHE A 56 0.64 0.94 -0.01
C PHE A 56 0.78 -0.58 0.01
N SER A 57 1.29 -1.17 -1.08
CA SER A 57 1.27 -2.62 -1.27
C SER A 57 2.38 -3.07 -2.21
N ALA A 58 2.33 -4.32 -2.69
CA ALA A 58 3.21 -4.81 -3.75
C ALA A 58 3.26 -3.88 -4.98
N TYR A 59 2.16 -3.19 -5.31
CA TYR A 59 2.14 -2.16 -6.36
C TYR A 59 3.13 -1.02 -6.07
N SER A 60 3.31 -0.61 -4.81
CA SER A 60 4.23 0.45 -4.43
C SER A 60 5.70 0.08 -4.67
N TYR A 61 6.02 -1.20 -4.55
CA TYR A 61 7.38 -1.73 -4.76
C TYR A 61 7.68 -2.10 -6.21
N ILE A 62 6.68 -2.58 -6.95
CA ILE A 62 6.88 -3.12 -8.30
C ILE A 62 6.34 -2.14 -9.35
N GLY A 63 5.07 -1.75 -9.21
CA GLY A 63 4.37 -0.92 -10.18
C GLY A 63 4.83 0.54 -10.19
N LEU A 64 5.01 1.17 -9.03
CA LEU A 64 5.44 2.57 -8.97
C LEU A 64 6.85 2.77 -9.58
N PRO A 65 7.90 2.00 -9.21
CA PRO A 65 9.20 2.14 -9.86
C PRO A 65 9.15 1.87 -11.37
N GLY A 66 8.37 0.88 -11.81
CA GLY A 66 8.15 0.61 -13.24
C GLY A 66 7.42 1.76 -13.96
N ALA A 67 6.52 2.47 -13.28
CA ALA A 67 5.86 3.65 -13.81
C ALA A 67 6.82 4.84 -13.95
N TYR A 68 7.66 5.10 -12.95
CA TYR A 68 8.71 6.14 -12.99
C TYR A 68 9.83 5.80 -13.97
N TYR A 69 10.17 4.53 -14.16
CA TYR A 69 11.10 4.09 -15.20
C TYR A 69 10.58 4.46 -16.60
N ARG A 70 9.27 4.29 -16.85
CA ARG A 70 8.64 4.57 -18.15
C ARG A 70 8.43 6.05 -18.40
N ASN A 71 7.95 6.76 -17.38
CA ASN A 71 7.38 8.09 -17.53
C ASN A 71 8.25 9.18 -16.89
N GLY A 72 9.33 8.82 -16.20
CA GLY A 72 10.09 9.77 -15.41
C GLY A 72 9.23 10.42 -14.32
N ILE A 73 9.66 11.60 -13.87
CA ILE A 73 9.00 12.35 -12.80
C ILE A 73 7.61 12.86 -13.16
N SER A 74 7.22 12.88 -14.45
CA SER A 74 5.89 13.37 -14.83
C SER A 74 4.76 12.52 -14.23
N PHE A 75 5.03 11.25 -13.94
CA PHE A 75 4.10 10.40 -13.20
C PHE A 75 3.81 10.93 -11.78
N PHE A 76 4.74 11.66 -11.15
CA PHE A 76 4.55 12.22 -9.81
C PHE A 76 3.37 13.21 -9.75
N GLY A 77 2.94 13.76 -10.88
CA GLY A 77 1.73 14.59 -10.94
C GLY A 77 0.51 13.90 -10.32
N ILE A 78 0.41 12.56 -10.44
CA ILE A 78 -0.71 11.82 -9.86
C ILE A 78 -0.70 11.84 -8.33
N ALA A 79 0.40 12.20 -7.66
CA ALA A 79 0.47 12.27 -6.19
C ALA A 79 -0.58 13.22 -5.59
N GLY A 80 -1.14 14.14 -6.39
CA GLY A 80 -2.31 14.94 -6.01
C GLY A 80 -3.54 14.10 -5.60
N ASN A 81 -3.63 12.83 -6.03
CA ASN A 81 -4.64 11.88 -5.58
C ASN A 81 -4.65 11.72 -4.05
N ILE A 82 -3.48 11.79 -3.41
CA ILE A 82 -3.31 11.66 -1.96
C ILE A 82 -3.94 12.85 -1.24
N LEU A 83 -3.76 14.05 -1.79
CA LEU A 83 -4.38 15.27 -1.25
C LEU A 83 -5.90 15.19 -1.36
N LEU A 84 -6.42 14.70 -2.48
CA LEU A 84 -7.86 14.54 -2.66
C LEU A 84 -8.44 13.46 -1.75
N ASN A 85 -7.75 12.32 -1.61
CA ASN A 85 -8.13 11.27 -0.66
C ASN A 85 -8.17 11.83 0.77
N SER A 86 -7.16 12.61 1.15
CA SER A 86 -7.09 13.30 2.45
C SER A 86 -8.24 14.29 2.63
N LEU A 87 -8.60 15.04 1.58
CA LEU A 87 -9.76 15.93 1.61
C LEU A 87 -11.06 15.13 1.81
N CYS A 88 -11.21 13.98 1.14
CA CYS A 88 -12.33 13.07 1.37
C CYS A 88 -12.34 12.51 2.80
N MET A 89 -11.19 12.13 3.37
CA MET A 89 -11.10 11.73 4.79
C MET A 89 -11.53 12.86 5.72
N TYR A 90 -11.09 14.08 5.45
CA TYR A 90 -11.45 15.24 6.27
C TYR A 90 -12.94 15.58 6.17
N LEU A 91 -13.52 15.61 4.97
CA LEU A 91 -14.90 16.04 4.74
C LEU A 91 -15.90 14.90 4.93
N LEU A 92 -15.73 13.81 4.19
CA LEU A 92 -16.65 12.66 4.18
C LEU A 92 -16.38 11.77 5.39
N GLY A 93 -15.11 11.43 5.67
CA GLY A 93 -14.74 10.59 6.81
C GLY A 93 -15.18 11.16 8.15
N SER A 94 -15.05 12.48 8.35
CA SER A 94 -15.57 13.18 9.53
C SER A 94 -17.09 13.03 9.69
N ARG A 95 -17.85 13.15 8.60
CA ARG A 95 -19.32 12.99 8.61
C ARG A 95 -19.71 11.54 8.86
N MET A 96 -19.04 10.61 8.19
CA MET A 96 -19.19 9.16 8.40
C MET A 96 -19.00 8.81 9.86
N TRP A 97 -17.97 9.34 10.52
CA TRP A 97 -17.73 9.06 11.93
C TRP A 97 -18.83 9.56 12.85
N VAL A 98 -19.32 10.79 12.66
CA VAL A 98 -20.41 11.36 13.48
C VAL A 98 -21.68 10.52 13.33
N LEU A 99 -22.06 10.20 12.10
CA LEU A 99 -23.24 9.40 11.82
C LEU A 99 -23.09 7.96 12.31
N GLY A 100 -21.92 7.35 12.11
CA GLY A 100 -21.65 6.00 12.60
C GLY A 100 -21.64 5.91 14.12
N LYS A 101 -21.20 6.96 14.83
CA LYS A 101 -21.31 7.00 16.29
C LYS A 101 -22.75 7.21 16.76
N LYS A 102 -23.55 7.98 16.04
CA LYS A 102 -24.96 8.26 16.38
C LYS A 102 -25.88 7.06 16.12
N HIS A 103 -25.70 6.38 14.99
CA HIS A 103 -26.59 5.32 14.51
C HIS A 103 -26.00 3.90 14.64
N GLY A 104 -24.75 3.77 15.09
CA GLY A 104 -24.09 2.47 15.26
C GLY A 104 -23.58 1.85 13.96
N PHE A 105 -23.41 2.62 12.88
CA PHE A 105 -22.95 2.09 11.58
C PHE A 105 -21.58 1.43 11.68
N ILE A 106 -21.49 0.25 11.09
CA ILE A 106 -20.25 -0.53 11.00
C ILE A 106 -19.65 -0.37 9.60
N ASN A 107 -20.51 -0.21 8.59
CA ASN A 107 -20.10 -0.17 7.18
C ASN A 107 -20.54 1.14 6.51
N MET A 108 -19.84 1.50 5.43
CA MET A 108 -20.24 2.64 4.58
C MET A 108 -21.60 2.41 3.88
N THR A 109 -21.99 1.16 3.66
CA THR A 109 -23.29 0.81 3.08
C THR A 109 -24.46 1.14 4.02
N ASP A 110 -24.25 1.09 5.33
CA ASP A 110 -25.27 1.47 6.32
C ASP A 110 -25.61 2.96 6.19
N LEU A 111 -24.60 3.79 5.92
CA LEU A 111 -24.79 5.21 5.65
C LEU A 111 -25.64 5.44 4.40
N PHE A 112 -25.48 4.62 3.36
CA PHE A 112 -26.32 4.72 2.16
C PHE A 112 -27.76 4.29 2.44
N ALA A 113 -27.98 3.22 3.20
CA ALA A 113 -29.31 2.79 3.60
C ALA A 113 -30.05 3.91 4.34
N GLU A 114 -29.40 4.52 5.34
CA GLU A 114 -29.97 5.63 6.11
C GLU A 114 -30.21 6.87 5.24
N ARG A 115 -29.24 7.24 4.40
CA ARG A 115 -29.31 8.48 3.61
C ARG A 115 -30.41 8.44 2.55
N TYR A 116 -30.63 7.29 1.93
CA TYR A 116 -31.56 7.11 0.82
C TYR A 116 -32.86 6.41 1.24
N GLY A 117 -32.99 5.94 2.48
CA GLY A 117 -34.15 5.20 2.97
C GLY A 117 -34.42 3.91 2.19
N SER A 118 -33.37 3.28 1.63
CA SER A 118 -33.53 2.16 0.70
C SER A 118 -32.46 1.09 0.87
N ASN A 119 -32.90 -0.12 1.25
CA ASN A 119 -32.04 -1.30 1.32
C ASN A 119 -31.51 -1.73 -0.06
N LEU A 120 -32.21 -1.38 -1.14
CA LEU A 120 -31.74 -1.69 -2.50
C LEU A 120 -30.43 -0.97 -2.81
N VAL A 121 -30.31 0.31 -2.41
CA VAL A 121 -29.07 1.08 -2.60
C VAL A 121 -27.92 0.47 -1.80
N CYS A 122 -28.21 0.00 -0.59
CA CYS A 122 -27.25 -0.72 0.25
C CYS A 122 -26.74 -2.00 -0.44
N VAL A 123 -27.65 -2.84 -0.96
CA VAL A 123 -27.30 -4.08 -1.67
C VAL A 123 -26.48 -3.79 -2.93
N ILE A 124 -26.87 -2.79 -3.73
CA ILE A 124 -26.12 -2.40 -4.92
C ILE A 124 -24.70 -1.95 -4.54
N ALA A 125 -24.56 -1.08 -3.55
CA ALA A 125 -23.26 -0.61 -3.08
C ALA A 125 -22.39 -1.75 -2.53
N MET A 126 -23.00 -2.71 -1.83
CA MET A 126 -22.33 -3.91 -1.33
C MET A 126 -21.82 -4.79 -2.49
N ILE A 127 -22.65 -5.06 -3.50
CA ILE A 127 -22.26 -5.87 -4.68
C ILE A 127 -21.11 -5.19 -5.42
N ILE A 128 -21.19 -3.87 -5.66
CA ILE A 128 -20.11 -3.11 -6.31
C ILE A 128 -18.82 -3.19 -5.48
N SER A 129 -18.93 -3.03 -4.16
CA SER A 129 -17.79 -3.09 -3.24
C SER A 129 -17.12 -4.48 -3.28
N ILE A 130 -17.88 -5.56 -3.13
CA ILE A 130 -17.36 -6.93 -3.18
C ILE A 130 -16.77 -7.22 -4.56
N GLY A 131 -17.50 -6.90 -5.62
CA GLY A 131 -17.06 -7.12 -7.00
C GLY A 131 -15.76 -6.38 -7.34
N SER A 132 -15.54 -5.20 -6.75
CA SER A 132 -14.29 -4.44 -6.93
C SER A 132 -13.12 -5.00 -6.09
N LEU A 133 -13.40 -5.56 -4.92
CA LEU A 133 -12.36 -6.07 -4.01
C LEU A 133 -11.82 -7.45 -4.42
N LEU A 134 -12.63 -8.31 -5.03
CA LEU A 134 -12.18 -9.62 -5.50
C LEU A 134 -10.98 -9.56 -6.47
N PRO A 135 -11.02 -8.80 -7.58
CA PRO A 135 -9.87 -8.69 -8.48
C PRO A 135 -8.68 -8.02 -7.79
N TYR A 136 -8.92 -7.04 -6.91
CA TYR A 136 -7.86 -6.39 -6.15
C TYR A 136 -7.10 -7.38 -5.25
N ILE A 137 -7.81 -8.19 -4.45
CA ILE A 137 -7.18 -9.21 -3.59
C ILE A 137 -6.43 -10.22 -4.46
N GLY A 138 -7.00 -10.64 -5.59
CA GLY A 138 -6.34 -11.54 -6.53
C GLY A 138 -5.00 -11.01 -7.04
N LEU A 139 -4.90 -9.71 -7.33
CA LEU A 139 -3.64 -9.07 -7.73
C LEU A 139 -2.60 -9.07 -6.61
N GLN A 140 -3.01 -8.85 -5.36
CA GLN A 140 -2.08 -8.82 -4.22
C GLN A 140 -1.48 -10.20 -3.95
N VAL A 141 -2.29 -11.25 -3.88
CA VAL A 141 -1.79 -12.61 -3.65
C VAL A 141 -0.92 -13.08 -4.82
N LYS A 142 -1.29 -12.74 -6.06
CA LYS A 142 -0.46 -13.00 -7.25
C LYS A 142 0.90 -12.28 -7.15
N GLY A 143 0.92 -11.02 -6.72
CA GLY A 143 2.14 -10.25 -6.53
C GLY A 143 3.08 -10.88 -5.50
N ALA A 144 2.52 -11.34 -4.37
CA ALA A 144 3.28 -12.04 -3.34
C ALA A 144 3.87 -13.37 -3.86
N GLY A 145 3.08 -14.17 -4.59
CA GLY A 145 3.54 -15.43 -5.20
C GLY A 145 4.66 -15.23 -6.22
N LEU A 146 4.54 -14.23 -7.10
CA LEU A 146 5.59 -13.87 -8.06
C LEU A 146 6.86 -13.37 -7.37
N THR A 147 6.71 -12.60 -6.29
CA THR A 147 7.83 -12.11 -5.50
C THR A 147 8.62 -13.28 -4.91
N LEU A 148 7.95 -14.20 -4.21
CA LEU A 148 8.58 -15.38 -3.62
C LEU A 148 9.27 -16.25 -4.68
N GLN A 149 8.63 -16.46 -5.83
CA GLN A 149 9.22 -17.21 -6.93
C GLN A 149 10.49 -16.54 -7.45
N GLY A 150 10.44 -15.23 -7.69
CA GLY A 150 11.54 -14.45 -8.23
C GLY A 150 12.75 -14.39 -7.28
N VAL A 151 12.52 -14.14 -5.99
CA VAL A 151 13.64 -13.97 -5.03
C VAL A 151 14.25 -15.28 -4.54
N THR A 152 13.53 -16.39 -4.70
CA THR A 152 14.04 -17.73 -4.38
C THR A 152 14.57 -18.48 -5.59
N ASN A 153 14.69 -17.83 -6.76
CA ASN A 153 15.13 -18.45 -8.01
C ASN A 153 14.34 -19.73 -8.36
N ASN A 154 13.01 -19.66 -8.29
CA ASN A 154 12.08 -20.77 -8.53
C ASN A 154 12.13 -21.95 -7.53
N VAL A 155 12.91 -21.87 -6.44
CA VAL A 155 12.83 -22.87 -5.36
C VAL A 155 11.43 -22.92 -4.76
N ILE A 156 10.80 -21.76 -4.56
CA ILE A 156 9.36 -21.67 -4.29
C ILE A 156 8.65 -21.45 -5.63
N SER A 157 7.80 -22.40 -6.02
CA SER A 157 6.96 -22.22 -7.21
C SER A 157 5.92 -21.11 -6.99
N PHE A 158 5.50 -20.45 -8.06
CA PHE A 158 4.43 -19.44 -8.01
C PHE A 158 3.18 -19.95 -7.27
N ASN A 159 2.71 -21.17 -7.60
CA ASN A 159 1.53 -21.77 -6.98
C ASN A 159 1.73 -22.05 -5.48
N THR A 160 2.91 -22.52 -5.09
CA THR A 160 3.25 -22.75 -3.68
C THR A 160 3.26 -21.44 -2.89
N GLY A 161 3.91 -20.41 -3.42
CA GLY A 161 3.95 -19.08 -2.79
C GLY A 161 2.56 -18.45 -2.65
N LEU A 162 1.75 -18.54 -3.72
CA LEU A 162 0.37 -18.06 -3.74
C LEU A 162 -0.51 -18.75 -2.68
N LEU A 163 -0.46 -20.08 -2.61
CA LEU A 163 -1.24 -20.86 -1.63
C LEU A 163 -0.78 -20.57 -0.20
N TYR A 164 0.53 -20.48 0.02
CA TYR A 164 1.10 -20.17 1.32
C TYR A 164 0.59 -18.83 1.86
N ILE A 165 0.71 -17.75 1.08
CA ILE A 165 0.25 -16.42 1.49
C ILE A 165 -1.25 -16.40 1.74
N THR A 166 -2.03 -17.03 0.86
CA THR A 166 -3.49 -17.16 1.03
C THR A 166 -3.85 -17.82 2.36
N ILE A 167 -3.23 -18.97 2.69
CA ILE A 167 -3.53 -19.70 3.93
C ILE A 167 -3.13 -18.88 5.16
N VAL A 168 -1.94 -18.26 5.13
CA VAL A 168 -1.45 -17.43 6.24
C VAL A 168 -2.41 -16.27 6.52
N VAL A 169 -2.80 -15.54 5.46
CA VAL A 169 -3.72 -14.40 5.57
C VAL A 169 -5.10 -14.82 6.06
N LEU A 170 -5.67 -15.89 5.49
CA LEU A 170 -6.97 -16.40 5.93
C LEU A 170 -6.96 -16.77 7.42
N PHE A 171 -5.92 -17.44 7.89
CA PHE A 171 -5.84 -17.91 9.28
C PHE A 171 -5.85 -16.75 10.28
N TYR A 172 -4.99 -15.73 10.12
CA TYR A 172 -4.96 -14.64 11.09
C TYR A 172 -6.15 -13.68 10.96
N VAL A 173 -6.74 -13.52 9.76
CA VAL A 173 -7.95 -12.70 9.57
C VAL A 173 -9.16 -13.35 10.22
N ILE A 174 -9.39 -14.64 9.99
CA ILE A 174 -10.53 -15.38 10.57
C ILE A 174 -10.44 -15.43 12.09
N MET A 175 -9.25 -15.72 12.63
CA MET A 175 -9.07 -15.81 14.08
C MET A 175 -9.16 -14.45 14.75
N GLY A 176 -8.64 -13.41 14.12
CA GLY A 176 -8.25 -12.21 14.83
C GLY A 176 -9.20 -11.02 14.79
N GLY A 177 -10.09 -10.97 13.79
CA GLY A 177 -10.92 -9.80 13.52
C GLY A 177 -10.11 -8.51 13.30
N PHE A 178 -10.80 -7.36 13.33
CA PHE A 178 -10.22 -6.06 12.98
C PHE A 178 -9.05 -5.63 13.88
N ARG A 179 -9.07 -5.96 15.19
CA ARG A 179 -7.94 -5.64 16.10
C ARG A 179 -6.64 -6.30 15.66
N SER A 180 -6.71 -7.55 15.21
CA SER A 180 -5.54 -8.30 14.79
C SER A 180 -4.94 -7.72 13.52
N VAL A 181 -5.80 -7.40 12.55
CA VAL A 181 -5.42 -6.69 11.32
C VAL A 181 -4.74 -5.36 11.63
N VAL A 182 -5.29 -4.58 12.57
CA VAL A 182 -4.73 -3.28 12.94
C VAL A 182 -3.33 -3.40 13.54
N TRP A 183 -3.06 -4.41 14.37
CA TRP A 183 -1.75 -4.57 14.98
C TRP A 183 -0.72 -5.17 14.03
N THR A 184 -1.12 -6.08 13.14
CA THR A 184 -0.23 -6.53 12.06
C THR A 184 0.11 -5.36 11.13
N ASP A 185 -0.88 -4.53 10.79
CA ASP A 185 -0.71 -3.34 9.97
C ASP A 185 0.32 -2.36 10.53
N VAL A 186 0.33 -2.17 11.86
CA VAL A 186 1.32 -1.30 12.51
C VAL A 186 2.75 -1.79 12.23
N VAL A 187 3.00 -3.09 12.38
CA VAL A 187 4.33 -3.66 12.13
C VAL A 187 4.66 -3.68 10.65
N GLN A 188 3.69 -4.07 9.80
CA GLN A 188 3.81 -4.04 8.34
C GLN A 188 4.18 -2.65 7.84
N SER A 189 3.51 -1.59 8.32
CA SER A 189 3.81 -0.21 7.91
C SER A 189 5.26 0.21 8.20
N VAL A 190 5.84 -0.26 9.31
CA VAL A 190 7.24 0.04 9.66
C VAL A 190 8.19 -0.73 8.75
N ILE A 191 7.95 -2.02 8.52
CA ILE A 191 8.75 -2.85 7.61
C ILE A 191 8.73 -2.25 6.21
N MET A 192 7.56 -1.83 5.74
CA MET A 192 7.37 -1.17 4.45
C MET A 192 8.10 0.16 4.35
N LEU A 193 8.07 0.98 5.40
CA LEU A 193 8.76 2.27 5.39
C LEU A 193 10.29 2.07 5.34
N VAL A 194 10.82 1.19 6.19
CA VAL A 194 12.26 0.91 6.26
C VAL A 194 12.74 0.27 4.96
N GLY A 195 12.04 -0.74 4.46
CA GLY A 195 12.39 -1.44 3.22
C GLY A 195 12.46 -0.47 2.04
N MET A 196 11.45 0.38 1.87
CA MET A 196 11.37 1.28 0.73
C MET A 196 12.39 2.43 0.78
N LEU A 197 12.55 3.07 1.94
CA LEU A 197 13.53 4.15 2.12
C LEU A 197 14.96 3.63 1.97
N GLY A 198 15.29 2.51 2.60
CA GLY A 198 16.63 1.94 2.48
C GLY A 198 16.91 1.44 1.06
N ALA A 199 15.92 0.89 0.36
CA ALA A 199 16.06 0.54 -1.05
C ALA A 199 16.42 1.76 -1.91
N MET A 200 15.74 2.90 -1.70
CA MET A 200 16.06 4.15 -2.41
C MET A 200 17.50 4.59 -2.17
N PHE A 201 17.96 4.66 -0.92
CA PHE A 201 19.31 5.12 -0.63
C PHE A 201 20.39 4.16 -1.14
N LEU A 202 20.22 2.85 -0.94
CA LEU A 202 21.19 1.84 -1.38
C LEU A 202 21.29 1.77 -2.91
N ILE A 203 20.16 1.75 -3.61
CA ILE A 203 20.16 1.69 -5.08
C ILE A 203 20.73 2.98 -5.66
N ALA A 204 20.34 4.15 -5.15
CA ALA A 204 20.85 5.42 -5.63
C ALA A 204 22.36 5.56 -5.43
N ASP A 205 22.88 5.12 -4.28
CA ASP A 205 24.32 5.07 -4.00
C ASP A 205 25.05 4.16 -5.01
N LYS A 206 24.58 2.93 -5.20
CA LYS A 206 25.24 1.95 -6.09
C LYS A 206 25.20 2.35 -7.57
N VAL A 207 24.11 2.93 -8.03
CA VAL A 207 23.95 3.28 -9.46
C VAL A 207 24.61 4.62 -9.78
N ALA A 208 24.56 5.59 -8.87
CA ALA A 208 24.90 6.97 -9.18
C ALA A 208 25.66 7.75 -8.10
N GLY A 209 26.14 7.10 -7.04
CA GLY A 209 26.82 7.78 -5.92
C GLY A 209 25.88 8.63 -5.06
N GLY A 210 24.57 8.35 -5.12
CA GLY A 210 23.54 8.99 -4.30
C GLY A 210 22.40 9.59 -5.11
N LEU A 211 21.41 10.15 -4.40
CA LEU A 211 20.16 10.66 -4.99
C LEU A 211 20.40 11.77 -6.02
N GLY A 212 21.34 12.70 -5.74
CA GLY A 212 21.69 13.78 -6.67
C GLY A 212 22.30 13.25 -7.97
N GLY A 213 23.13 12.21 -7.88
CA GLY A 213 23.71 11.55 -9.06
C GLY A 213 22.67 10.87 -9.94
N VAL A 214 21.62 10.28 -9.34
CA VAL A 214 20.51 9.69 -10.10
C VAL A 214 19.82 10.75 -10.96
N ILE A 215 19.53 11.91 -10.39
CA ILE A 215 18.91 13.03 -11.12
C ILE A 215 19.82 13.53 -12.23
N GLN A 216 21.12 13.73 -11.95
CA GLN A 216 22.08 14.20 -12.95
C GLN A 216 22.23 13.22 -14.12
N LYS A 217 22.39 11.92 -13.84
CA LYS A 217 22.50 10.88 -14.88
C LYS A 217 21.20 10.72 -15.67
N ALA A 218 20.04 10.79 -15.01
CA ALA A 218 18.75 10.75 -15.69
C ALA A 218 18.57 11.96 -16.62
N ALA A 219 18.93 13.17 -16.17
CA ALA A 219 18.89 14.39 -16.98
C ALA A 219 19.81 14.31 -18.21
N ALA A 220 21.02 13.78 -18.03
CA ALA A 220 21.99 13.62 -19.11
C ALA A 220 21.56 12.55 -20.13
N MET A 221 20.83 11.52 -19.68
CA MET A 221 20.30 10.46 -20.54
C MET A 221 19.12 10.95 -21.38
N ASP A 222 18.12 11.54 -20.75
CA ASP A 222 16.96 12.13 -21.41
C ASP A 222 16.33 13.20 -20.49
N PRO A 223 16.45 14.49 -20.81
CA PRO A 223 15.85 15.56 -20.03
C PRO A 223 14.32 15.42 -19.85
N LYS A 224 13.64 14.70 -20.76
CA LYS A 224 12.20 14.44 -20.63
C LYS A 224 11.85 13.56 -19.44
N LEU A 225 12.79 12.78 -18.90
CA LEU A 225 12.59 12.02 -17.66
C LEU A 225 12.35 12.92 -16.45
N LEU A 226 12.74 14.19 -16.52
CA LEU A 226 12.61 15.16 -15.42
C LEU A 226 11.65 16.31 -15.75
N SER A 227 10.89 16.21 -16.85
CA SER A 227 9.94 17.23 -17.26
C SER A 227 8.54 16.67 -17.44
N PHE A 228 7.54 17.56 -17.43
CA PHE A 228 6.17 17.23 -17.84
C PHE A 228 6.02 17.54 -19.33
N PRO A 229 5.25 16.76 -20.10
CA PRO A 229 4.44 15.57 -19.73
C PRO A 229 5.21 14.24 -19.65
N GLY A 230 6.55 14.28 -19.63
CA GLY A 230 7.42 13.10 -19.60
C GLY A 230 7.79 12.59 -20.99
N PRO A 231 8.64 11.56 -21.09
CA PRO A 231 9.15 11.03 -22.35
C PRO A 231 8.05 10.44 -23.24
N ALA A 232 7.01 9.86 -22.64
CA ALA A 232 5.86 9.29 -23.35
C ALA A 232 4.78 10.33 -23.74
N GLY A 233 4.87 11.57 -23.24
CA GLY A 233 3.89 12.61 -23.57
C GLY A 233 2.51 12.47 -22.92
N ILE A 234 2.27 11.43 -22.10
CA ILE A 234 0.92 11.06 -21.63
C ILE A 234 0.47 11.83 -20.38
N TRP A 235 1.39 12.32 -19.55
CA TRP A 235 1.05 12.99 -18.28
C TRP A 235 0.82 14.49 -18.47
N THR A 236 -0.16 14.81 -19.32
CA THR A 236 -0.65 16.18 -19.51
C THR A 236 -1.40 16.67 -18.26
N PRO A 237 -1.56 17.98 -18.06
CA PRO A 237 -2.33 18.51 -16.92
C PRO A 237 -3.74 17.92 -16.80
N SER A 238 -4.42 17.70 -17.93
CA SER A 238 -5.75 17.08 -17.94
C SER A 238 -5.71 15.62 -17.49
N MET A 239 -4.77 14.82 -18.00
CA MET A 239 -4.61 13.42 -17.60
C MET A 239 -4.26 13.29 -16.12
N VAL A 240 -3.37 14.16 -15.62
CA VAL A 240 -3.02 14.20 -14.20
C VAL A 240 -4.26 14.54 -13.36
N LEU A 241 -5.01 15.58 -13.71
CA LEU A 241 -6.18 16.01 -12.96
C LEU A 241 -7.26 14.93 -12.92
N THR A 242 -7.61 14.34 -14.07
CA THR A 242 -8.64 13.28 -14.14
C THR A 242 -8.21 12.04 -13.36
N THR A 243 -6.94 11.63 -13.48
CA THR A 243 -6.39 10.50 -12.73
C THR A 243 -6.39 10.78 -11.23
N CYS A 244 -5.99 11.98 -10.80
CA CYS A 244 -6.04 12.39 -9.39
C CYS A 244 -7.47 12.34 -8.84
N MET A 245 -8.48 12.76 -9.61
CA MET A 245 -9.87 12.69 -9.21
C MET A 245 -10.34 11.24 -9.04
N VAL A 246 -10.14 10.41 -10.06
CA VAL A 246 -10.58 9.01 -10.06
C VAL A 246 -9.87 8.21 -8.96
N VAL A 247 -8.54 8.31 -8.87
CA VAL A 247 -7.74 7.55 -7.90
C VAL A 247 -7.91 8.12 -6.48
N GLY A 248 -7.98 9.44 -6.33
CA GLY A 248 -8.08 10.08 -5.01
C GLY A 248 -9.43 9.85 -4.35
N MET A 249 -10.53 10.08 -5.08
CA MET A 249 -11.88 9.81 -4.58
C MET A 249 -12.13 8.30 -4.47
N GLY A 250 -11.69 7.53 -5.47
CA GLY A 250 -11.78 6.07 -5.47
C GLY A 250 -11.06 5.47 -4.25
N GLY A 251 -9.83 5.89 -3.98
CA GLY A 251 -9.04 5.38 -2.85
C GLY A 251 -9.70 5.62 -1.49
N PHE A 252 -10.47 6.70 -1.30
CA PHE A 252 -11.26 6.89 -0.09
C PHE A 252 -12.52 6.02 -0.06
N ALA A 253 -13.20 5.88 -1.21
CA ALA A 253 -14.45 5.12 -1.32
C ALA A 253 -14.29 3.61 -1.10
N TRP A 254 -13.05 3.10 -1.15
CA TRP A 254 -12.73 1.71 -0.90
C TRP A 254 -13.15 1.29 0.52
N PRO A 255 -13.94 0.21 0.69
CA PRO A 255 -14.49 -0.20 1.99
C PRO A 255 -13.43 -0.36 3.07
N GLN A 256 -12.29 -0.97 2.74
CA GLN A 256 -11.18 -1.16 3.67
C GLN A 256 -10.60 0.19 4.16
N ILE A 257 -10.66 1.26 3.37
CA ILE A 257 -10.17 2.59 3.79
C ILE A 257 -11.26 3.33 4.55
N SER A 258 -12.47 3.41 4.00
CA SER A 258 -13.57 4.15 4.59
C SER A 258 -14.04 3.55 5.93
N GLN A 259 -13.97 2.22 6.10
CA GLN A 259 -14.28 1.52 7.36
C GLN A 259 -13.38 2.00 8.51
N ARG A 260 -12.11 2.32 8.24
CA ARG A 260 -11.17 2.81 9.27
C ARG A 260 -11.60 4.15 9.86
N MET A 261 -12.40 4.94 9.14
CA MET A 261 -12.96 6.18 9.68
C MET A 261 -13.88 5.86 10.86
N TYR A 262 -14.76 4.86 10.75
CA TYR A 262 -15.66 4.43 11.83
C TYR A 262 -14.94 3.86 13.05
N ALA A 263 -13.73 3.32 12.87
CA ALA A 263 -12.93 2.70 13.92
C ALA A 263 -12.10 3.69 14.77
N THR A 264 -12.03 4.96 14.39
CA THR A 264 -11.25 5.96 15.15
C THR A 264 -11.92 6.37 16.46
N LYS A 265 -11.08 6.69 17.46
CA LYS A 265 -11.52 7.08 18.81
C LYS A 265 -12.23 8.43 18.91
N SER A 266 -11.97 9.33 17.97
CA SER A 266 -12.53 10.68 18.01
C SER A 266 -12.52 11.36 16.65
N LEU A 267 -13.43 12.31 16.46
CA LEU A 267 -13.45 13.20 15.29
C LEU A 267 -12.11 13.92 15.09
N LYS A 268 -11.45 14.35 16.17
CA LYS A 268 -10.12 14.97 16.13
C LYS A 268 -9.10 14.03 15.48
N THR A 269 -9.19 12.73 15.74
CA THR A 269 -8.27 11.72 15.19
C THR A 269 -8.39 11.66 13.66
N ILE A 270 -9.60 11.69 13.11
CA ILE A 270 -9.82 11.68 11.65
C ILE A 270 -9.30 12.97 11.01
N LYS A 271 -9.60 14.12 11.62
CA LYS A 271 -9.12 15.40 11.09
C LYS A 271 -7.59 15.49 11.08
N MET A 272 -6.95 15.02 12.15
CA MET A 272 -5.49 14.94 12.22
C MET A 272 -4.92 13.92 11.24
N LEU A 273 -5.57 12.76 11.08
CA LEU A 273 -5.19 11.75 10.10
C LEU A 273 -5.20 12.35 8.69
N ALA A 274 -6.29 13.02 8.31
CA ALA A 274 -6.40 13.67 7.01
C ALA A 274 -5.32 14.73 6.76
N PHE A 275 -4.87 15.43 7.81
CA PHE A 275 -3.79 16.40 7.68
C PHE A 275 -2.40 15.76 7.56
N ILE A 276 -2.16 14.68 8.31
CA ILE A 276 -0.84 14.02 8.38
C ILE A 276 -0.64 13.02 7.22
N PHE A 277 -1.71 12.40 6.73
CA PHE A 277 -1.67 11.37 5.70
C PHE A 277 -0.92 11.80 4.41
N PRO A 278 -1.08 13.03 3.88
CA PRO A 278 -0.27 13.52 2.77
C PRO A 278 1.23 13.51 3.05
N LEU A 279 1.65 14.00 4.22
CA LEU A 279 3.06 14.08 4.61
C LEU A 279 3.65 12.67 4.78
N ALA A 280 2.89 11.80 5.42
CA ALA A 280 3.17 10.38 5.53
C ALA A 280 3.39 9.72 4.15
N ALA A 281 2.45 9.92 3.23
CA ALA A 281 2.50 9.32 1.91
C ALA A 281 3.71 9.76 1.07
N LEU A 282 4.32 10.92 1.33
CA LEU A 282 5.56 11.34 0.66
C LEU A 282 6.69 10.34 0.90
N PHE A 283 6.80 9.77 2.11
CA PHE A 283 7.86 8.81 2.42
C PHE A 283 7.74 7.49 1.66
N VAL A 284 6.58 7.16 1.09
CA VAL A 284 6.40 6.01 0.19
C VAL A 284 6.45 6.41 -1.27
N ASN A 285 6.03 7.62 -1.63
CA ASN A 285 5.99 8.04 -3.03
C ASN A 285 7.33 8.59 -3.54
N LEU A 286 8.19 9.10 -2.66
CA LEU A 286 9.53 9.58 -3.04
C LEU A 286 10.47 8.44 -3.46
N PRO A 287 10.60 7.32 -2.71
CA PRO A 287 11.53 6.26 -3.10
C PRO A 287 11.32 5.66 -4.49
N PRO A 288 10.08 5.33 -4.93
CA PRO A 288 9.88 4.77 -6.27
C PRO A 288 10.37 5.68 -7.39
N ILE A 289 10.38 7.00 -7.20
CA ILE A 289 10.91 7.96 -8.19
C ILE A 289 12.39 7.66 -8.42
N PHE A 290 13.18 7.67 -7.34
CA PHE A 290 14.62 7.43 -7.42
C PHE A 290 14.94 6.02 -7.87
N ILE A 291 14.20 5.02 -7.40
CA ILE A 291 14.37 3.64 -7.81
C ILE A 291 14.08 3.50 -9.31
N GLY A 292 12.96 4.05 -9.80
CA GLY A 292 12.59 3.98 -11.23
C GLY A 292 13.58 4.69 -12.13
N LEU A 293 14.03 5.89 -11.74
CA LEU A 293 15.04 6.67 -12.48
C LEU A 293 16.41 5.98 -12.46
N ALA A 294 16.87 5.48 -11.30
CA ALA A 294 18.10 4.71 -11.21
C ALA A 294 18.04 3.44 -12.07
N GLY A 295 16.90 2.76 -12.07
CA GLY A 295 16.64 1.62 -12.93
C GLY A 295 16.69 1.96 -14.42
N LYS A 296 16.18 3.15 -14.81
CA LYS A 296 16.25 3.64 -16.19
C LYS A 296 17.67 3.97 -16.62
N VAL A 297 18.46 4.54 -15.71
CA VAL A 297 19.89 4.80 -15.90
C VAL A 297 20.68 3.50 -16.07
N GLN A 298 20.40 2.50 -15.22
CA GLN A 298 21.14 1.24 -15.20
C GLN A 298 20.74 0.30 -16.34
N TYR A 299 19.45 0.22 -16.67
CA TYR A 299 18.91 -0.70 -17.68
C TYR A 299 18.00 0.04 -18.66
N PRO A 300 18.53 0.82 -19.61
CA PRO A 300 17.74 1.76 -20.42
C PRO A 300 16.67 1.12 -21.34
N ALA A 301 16.80 -0.16 -21.66
CA ALA A 301 16.01 -0.87 -22.67
C ALA A 301 15.21 -2.07 -22.13
N LEU A 302 14.76 -2.03 -20.86
CA LEU A 302 13.89 -3.07 -20.32
C LEU A 302 12.54 -3.14 -21.05
N LYS A 303 12.22 -4.34 -21.56
CA LYS A 303 10.91 -4.65 -22.16
C LYS A 303 9.78 -4.60 -21.14
N ASN A 304 10.03 -5.10 -19.93
CA ASN A 304 9.08 -5.07 -18.82
C ASN A 304 9.62 -4.21 -17.67
N PRO A 305 9.22 -2.93 -17.59
CA PRO A 305 9.63 -1.98 -16.55
C PRO A 305 9.31 -2.43 -15.12
N ASP A 306 8.26 -3.22 -14.92
CA ASP A 306 7.85 -3.66 -13.58
C ASP A 306 8.87 -4.63 -12.96
N LEU A 307 9.76 -5.22 -13.77
CA LEU A 307 10.86 -6.05 -13.28
C LEU A 307 12.05 -5.25 -12.75
N VAL A 308 12.11 -3.94 -13.01
CA VAL A 308 13.30 -3.12 -12.72
C VAL A 308 13.71 -3.19 -11.25
N PHE A 309 12.74 -3.09 -10.35
CA PHE A 309 13.01 -3.12 -8.92
C PHE A 309 13.45 -4.51 -8.44
N PRO A 310 12.74 -5.62 -8.77
CA PRO A 310 13.22 -6.97 -8.48
C PRO A 310 14.63 -7.29 -9.00
N MET A 311 15.00 -6.81 -10.20
CA MET A 311 16.34 -7.03 -10.76
C MET A 311 17.41 -6.28 -9.93
N MET A 312 17.21 -4.99 -9.67
CA MET A 312 18.12 -4.21 -8.83
C MET A 312 18.21 -4.75 -7.40
N LEU A 313 17.11 -5.28 -6.86
CA LEU A 313 17.09 -5.91 -5.54
C LEU A 313 18.04 -7.11 -5.47
N ASN A 314 18.09 -7.93 -6.52
CA ASN A 314 18.95 -9.10 -6.54
C ASN A 314 20.43 -8.77 -6.80
N GLU A 315 20.70 -7.73 -7.59
CA GLU A 315 22.06 -7.39 -8.04
C GLU A 315 22.77 -6.38 -7.12
N LEU A 316 22.05 -5.41 -6.56
CA LEU A 316 22.65 -4.23 -5.93
C LEU A 316 22.47 -4.19 -4.41
N VAL A 317 21.47 -4.88 -3.88
CA VAL A 317 21.10 -4.78 -2.47
C VAL A 317 21.77 -5.91 -1.65
N PRO A 318 22.39 -5.60 -0.50
CA PRO A 318 22.96 -6.62 0.37
C PRO A 318 21.92 -7.66 0.80
N PRO A 319 22.27 -8.97 0.89
CA PRO A 319 21.28 -10.03 1.13
C PRO A 319 20.39 -9.82 2.35
N PHE A 320 20.94 -9.33 3.46
CA PHE A 320 20.17 -9.06 4.68
C PHE A 320 19.10 -7.99 4.47
N PHE A 321 19.44 -6.89 3.79
CA PHE A 321 18.49 -5.83 3.49
C PHE A 321 17.49 -6.26 2.41
N GLY A 322 17.93 -7.10 1.47
CA GLY A 322 17.06 -7.72 0.48
C GLY A 322 15.91 -8.51 1.13
N ILE A 323 16.17 -9.22 2.24
CA ILE A 323 15.12 -9.90 3.00
C ILE A 323 14.10 -8.90 3.57
N ILE A 324 14.55 -7.79 4.16
CA ILE A 324 13.63 -6.75 4.69
C ILE A 324 12.70 -6.24 3.60
N ILE A 325 13.23 -5.99 2.39
CA ILE A 325 12.43 -5.56 1.25
C ILE A 325 11.46 -6.66 0.81
N VAL A 326 11.88 -7.92 0.77
CA VAL A 326 10.97 -9.03 0.46
C VAL A 326 9.84 -9.09 1.47
N LEU A 327 10.14 -9.01 2.76
CA LEU A 327 9.13 -8.97 3.82
C LEU A 327 8.23 -7.75 3.68
N ALA A 328 8.76 -6.61 3.26
CA ALA A 328 7.97 -5.42 2.98
C ALA A 328 7.01 -5.54 1.78
N ILE A 329 7.33 -6.38 0.80
CA ILE A 329 6.44 -6.68 -0.33
C ILE A 329 5.32 -7.66 0.10
N LEU A 330 5.62 -8.54 1.06
CA LEU A 330 4.67 -9.50 1.64
C LEU A 330 3.80 -8.91 2.76
N ALA A 331 4.24 -7.80 3.34
CA ALA A 331 3.53 -6.98 4.29
C ALA A 331 2.34 -6.29 3.62
#